data_AF-A0A0J6YHA0-F1
#
_entry.id   AF-A0A0J6YHA0-F1
#
_cell.length_a   1.000
_cell.length_b   1.000
_cell.length_c   1.000
_cell.angle_alpha   90.00
_cell.angle_beta   90.00
_cell.angle_gamma   90.00
#
_symmetry.space_group_name_H-M   'P 1'
#
loop_
_entity.id
_entity.type
_entity.pdbx_description
1 polymer ?
#
loop_
_entity_poly.entity_id
_entity_poly.type
_entity_poly.pdbx_seq_one_letter_code
_entity_poly.pdbx_strand_id
1 'polypeptide(L)'
;MPDATPEFYTVWKIQERLTIPDPEETKTRYHTYLFIQKNDTSNNGSNDTPTPPGDVSGWTHEVTGDIATSTGMIYIHKSVTASPEYSGAFYAKHLLGRVRADAYPGNVDGVCRSIKPPGCQKKFNMVTMRYEGVVSDDDGEGGRKWRFYEPGEERKGYFKCTEWVERNVVPKLQRDGILVD
;
A
#
# COMPACT_ATOMS: atom_id res chain seq x y z
N MET A 1 -30.10 9.01 26.41
CA MET A 1 -28.96 9.59 25.68
C MET A 1 -29.38 9.72 24.23
N PRO A 2 -29.18 10.86 23.54
CA PRO A 2 -29.22 10.85 22.09
C PRO A 2 -28.10 9.94 21.58
N ASP A 3 -28.41 9.10 20.60
CA ASP A 3 -27.44 8.18 20.01
C ASP A 3 -26.42 9.01 19.22
N ALA A 4 -25.14 8.95 19.62
CA ALA A 4 -24.11 9.77 19.00
C ALA A 4 -23.82 9.20 17.60
N THR A 5 -23.97 10.02 16.57
CA THR A 5 -23.65 9.61 15.19
C THR A 5 -22.22 9.08 15.13
N PRO A 6 -21.98 7.85 14.65
CA PRO A 6 -20.65 7.26 14.66
C PRO A 6 -19.65 8.13 13.90
N GLU A 7 -18.50 8.40 14.50
CA GLU A 7 -17.39 9.10 13.84
C GLU A 7 -16.73 8.15 12.81
N PHE A 8 -16.33 8.72 11.67
CA PHE A 8 -15.63 8.00 10.60
C PHE A 8 -14.33 8.71 10.25
N TYR A 9 -13.35 7.96 9.76
CA TYR A 9 -12.16 8.49 9.10
C TYR A 9 -12.22 8.21 7.61
N THR A 10 -11.73 9.14 6.81
CA THR A 10 -11.79 9.05 5.35
C THR A 10 -10.58 8.31 4.82
N VAL A 11 -10.80 7.30 3.97
CA VAL A 11 -9.77 6.41 3.44
C VAL A 11 -9.43 6.81 2.01
N TRP A 12 -8.14 7.05 1.77
CA TRP A 12 -7.60 7.44 0.48
C TRP A 12 -6.57 6.43 0.00
N LYS A 13 -6.57 6.13 -1.31
CA LYS A 13 -5.41 5.54 -2.00
C LYS A 13 -4.49 6.67 -2.45
N ILE A 14 -3.25 6.68 -1.97
CA ILE A 14 -2.21 7.59 -2.44
C ILE A 14 -1.34 6.87 -3.47
N GLN A 15 -0.90 7.60 -4.49
CA GLN A 15 0.10 7.20 -5.46
C GLN A 15 1.22 8.24 -5.49
N GLU A 16 2.45 7.78 -5.32
CA GLU A 16 3.68 8.59 -5.41
C GLU A 16 4.62 8.05 -6.48
N ARG A 17 5.36 8.93 -7.15
CA ARG A 17 6.40 8.57 -8.12
C ARG A 17 7.55 7.85 -7.41
N LEU A 18 8.00 6.73 -7.97
CA LEU A 18 9.19 6.04 -7.48
C LEU A 18 10.43 6.93 -7.65
N THR A 19 11.26 7.03 -6.61
CA THR A 19 12.54 7.77 -6.65
C THR A 19 13.48 7.22 -7.72
N ILE A 20 13.50 5.89 -7.86
CA ILE A 20 14.22 5.16 -8.92
C ILE A 20 13.23 4.11 -9.46
N PRO A 21 12.80 4.19 -10.72
CA PRO A 21 12.02 3.12 -11.34
C PRO A 21 12.90 1.89 -11.55
N ASP A 22 12.29 0.71 -11.48
CA ASP A 22 12.97 -0.54 -11.81
C ASP A 22 13.30 -0.57 -13.32
N PRO A 23 14.58 -0.62 -13.75
CA PRO A 23 14.95 -0.50 -15.17
C PRO A 23 14.38 -1.58 -16.09
N GLU A 24 13.92 -2.71 -15.53
CA GLU A 24 13.28 -3.78 -16.31
C GLU A 24 11.76 -3.60 -16.45
N GLU A 25 11.17 -2.62 -15.77
CA GLU A 25 9.72 -2.42 -15.75
C GLU A 25 9.28 -1.58 -16.96
N THR A 26 8.57 -2.21 -17.90
CA THR A 26 8.09 -1.55 -19.14
C THR A 26 6.85 -0.66 -18.94
N LYS A 27 6.36 -0.53 -17.70
CA LYS A 27 5.17 0.25 -17.34
C LYS A 27 5.48 1.17 -16.17
N THR A 28 5.00 2.40 -16.22
CA THR A 28 5.08 3.33 -15.09
C THR A 28 4.43 2.71 -13.86
N ARG A 29 5.16 2.73 -12.74
CA ARG A 29 4.66 2.31 -11.43
C ARG A 29 4.82 3.42 -10.41
N TYR A 30 3.95 3.37 -9.41
CA TYR A 30 3.90 4.28 -8.29
C TYR A 30 4.15 3.51 -6.99
N HIS A 31 4.70 4.17 -5.97
CA HIS A 31 4.50 3.71 -4.60
C HIS A 31 3.04 3.96 -4.24
N THR A 32 2.33 2.92 -3.83
CA THR A 32 0.89 3.00 -3.55
C THR A 32 0.64 2.58 -2.10
N TYR A 33 -0.10 3.39 -1.36
CA TYR A 33 -0.43 3.16 0.05
C TYR A 33 -1.80 3.69 0.42
N LEU A 34 -2.32 3.27 1.57
CA LEU A 34 -3.53 3.86 2.15
C LEU A 34 -3.17 5.02 3.06
N PHE A 35 -3.91 6.13 2.95
CA PHE A 35 -3.90 7.22 3.92
C PHE A 35 -5.27 7.30 4.59
N ILE A 36 -5.29 7.11 5.91
CA ILE A 36 -6.46 7.23 6.77
C ILE A 36 -6.46 8.64 7.33
N GLN A 37 -7.20 9.53 6.68
CA GLN A 37 -7.31 10.92 7.06
C GLN A 37 -8.30 11.04 8.22
N LYS A 38 -7.86 11.59 9.35
CA LYS A 38 -8.78 11.98 10.41
C LYS A 38 -9.71 13.06 9.85
N ASN A 39 -11.01 12.96 10.10
CA ASN A 39 -11.92 14.03 9.70
C ASN A 39 -11.52 15.32 10.42
N ASP A 40 -11.45 16.43 9.68
CA ASP A 40 -11.37 17.73 10.32
C ASP A 40 -12.73 18.07 10.91
N THR A 41 -12.79 18.13 12.24
CA THR A 41 -13.98 18.49 13.02
C THR A 41 -14.47 19.92 12.75
N SER A 42 -13.72 20.74 12.00
CA SER A 42 -14.15 22.09 11.58
C SER A 42 -15.28 22.07 10.54
N ASN A 43 -15.35 21.05 9.67
CA ASN A 43 -16.26 21.01 8.52
C ASN A 43 -17.48 20.10 8.75
N ASN A 44 -18.38 20.55 9.62
CA ASN A 44 -19.74 20.01 9.70
C ASN A 44 -20.54 20.36 8.43
N GLY A 45 -20.56 19.44 7.45
CA GLY A 45 -21.73 19.27 6.59
C GLY A 45 -21.72 19.88 5.19
N SER A 46 -20.59 19.95 4.48
CA SER A 46 -20.59 20.11 3.02
C SER A 46 -19.96 18.90 2.30
N ASN A 47 -20.79 18.12 1.61
CA ASN A 47 -20.30 17.26 0.52
C ASN A 47 -19.79 18.15 -0.64
N ASP A 48 -18.94 17.60 -1.50
CA ASP A 48 -18.47 18.13 -2.80
C ASP A 48 -17.48 19.30 -2.88
N THR A 49 -16.85 19.75 -1.78
CA THR A 49 -15.67 20.65 -1.88
C THR A 49 -14.41 19.95 -1.37
N PRO A 50 -13.36 19.75 -2.21
CA PRO A 50 -12.05 19.33 -1.74
C PRO A 50 -11.52 20.36 -0.75
N THR A 51 -11.25 19.95 0.49
CA THR A 51 -10.47 20.75 1.43
C THR A 51 -9.14 21.10 0.77
N PRO A 52 -8.70 22.38 0.75
CA PRO A 52 -7.38 22.71 0.22
C PRO A 52 -6.29 21.93 0.97
N PRO A 53 -5.12 21.67 0.35
CA PRO A 53 -4.00 21.06 1.05
C PRO A 53 -3.66 21.93 2.28
N GLY A 54 -3.88 21.35 3.45
CA GLY A 54 -3.58 21.92 4.75
C GLY A 54 -3.02 20.83 5.66
N ASP A 55 -2.77 21.17 6.93
CA ASP A 55 -2.22 20.24 7.93
C ASP A 55 -3.24 19.19 8.37
N VAL A 56 -3.55 18.25 7.47
CA VAL A 56 -4.36 17.07 7.80
C VAL A 56 -3.51 16.05 8.56
N SER A 57 -4.05 15.58 9.68
CA SER A 57 -3.47 14.49 10.45
C SER A 57 -4.14 13.16 10.13
N GLY A 58 -3.40 12.07 10.34
CA GLY A 58 -3.91 10.75 10.06
C GLY A 58 -2.83 9.69 10.18
N TRP A 59 -2.99 8.61 9.43
CA TRP A 59 -2.09 7.46 9.43
C TRP A 59 -1.91 6.90 8.03
N THR A 60 -0.78 6.26 7.77
CA THR A 60 -0.57 5.52 6.52
C THR A 60 -0.39 4.02 6.78
N HIS A 61 -0.98 3.20 5.91
CA HIS A 61 -0.71 1.77 5.81
C HIS A 61 0.00 1.50 4.48
N GLU A 62 1.26 1.10 4.53
CA GLU A 62 2.11 0.91 3.36
C GLU A 62 2.96 -0.36 3.48
N VAL A 63 3.43 -0.87 2.34
CA VAL A 63 4.58 -1.78 2.31
C VAL A 63 5.76 -1.07 1.67
N THR A 64 6.92 -1.07 2.33
CA THR A 64 8.14 -0.37 1.90
C THR A 64 9.32 -1.34 1.77
N GLY A 65 10.44 -0.89 1.20
CA GLY A 65 11.57 -1.74 0.82
C GLY A 65 11.53 -2.13 -0.65
N ASP A 66 12.22 -3.22 -1.02
CA ASP A 66 12.40 -3.62 -2.41
C ASP A 66 12.23 -5.15 -2.60
N ILE A 67 12.13 -5.58 -3.86
CA ILE A 67 11.92 -7.00 -4.21
C ILE A 67 13.21 -7.77 -4.56
N ALA A 68 14.38 -7.14 -4.49
CA ALA A 68 15.68 -7.77 -4.73
C ALA A 68 16.34 -8.25 -3.43
N THR A 69 16.14 -7.51 -2.34
CA THR A 69 16.64 -7.84 -0.99
C THR A 69 15.95 -9.08 -0.41
N SER A 70 16.65 -9.79 0.48
CA SER A 70 16.04 -10.82 1.34
C SER A 70 15.21 -10.14 2.46
N THR A 71 14.28 -10.84 3.09
CA THR A 71 13.04 -10.25 3.65
C THR A 71 12.11 -9.69 2.55
N GLY A 72 12.55 -8.73 1.73
CA GLY A 72 11.76 -8.14 0.65
C GLY A 72 11.11 -6.83 1.10
N MET A 73 9.85 -6.59 0.73
CA MET A 73 9.08 -5.47 1.27
C MET A 73 8.50 -5.81 2.65
N ILE A 74 8.36 -4.81 3.52
CA ILE A 74 7.82 -4.93 4.87
C ILE A 74 6.64 -3.98 5.07
N TYR A 75 5.65 -4.41 5.85
CA TYR A 75 4.48 -3.59 6.19
C TYR A 75 4.81 -2.58 7.30
N ILE A 76 4.36 -1.33 7.12
CA ILE A 76 4.48 -0.23 8.09
C ILE A 76 3.12 0.43 8.30
N HIS A 77 2.82 0.70 9.57
CA HIS A 77 1.75 1.58 10.03
C HIS A 77 2.38 2.73 10.81
N LYS A 78 2.07 3.98 10.45
CA LYS A 78 2.64 5.18 11.08
C LYS A 78 1.63 6.33 11.09
N SER A 79 1.67 7.18 12.11
CA SER A 79 0.94 8.46 12.12
C SER A 79 1.66 9.51 11.26
N VAL A 80 0.90 10.39 10.63
CA VAL A 80 1.41 11.53 9.85
C VAL A 80 0.66 12.81 10.24
N THR A 81 1.36 13.94 10.17
CA THR A 81 0.85 15.28 10.54
C THR A 81 0.78 16.24 9.36
N ALA A 82 1.00 15.76 8.15
CA ALA A 82 0.97 16.55 6.91
C ALA A 82 0.27 15.75 5.81
N SER A 83 -0.39 16.46 4.90
CA SER A 83 -1.05 15.86 3.73
C SER A 83 -0.04 15.17 2.80
N PRO A 84 -0.35 13.97 2.26
CA PRO A 84 0.46 13.33 1.21
C PRO A 84 0.73 14.23 -0.01
N GLU A 85 -0.17 15.17 -0.29
CA GLU A 85 -0.07 16.19 -1.33
C GLU A 85 1.17 17.12 -1.19
N TYR A 86 1.77 17.23 0.00
CA TYR A 86 3.03 17.96 0.21
C TYR A 86 4.28 17.14 -0.14
N SER A 87 4.14 15.84 -0.41
CA SER A 87 5.24 15.00 -0.88
C SER A 87 5.70 15.46 -2.27
N GLY A 88 7.00 15.75 -2.43
CA GLY A 88 7.57 16.04 -3.76
C GLY A 88 7.46 14.88 -4.75
N ALA A 89 7.13 13.68 -4.27
CA ALA A 89 6.82 12.51 -5.07
C ALA A 89 5.33 12.36 -5.40
N PHE A 90 4.43 13.18 -4.84
CA PHE A 90 2.97 13.04 -5.01
C PHE A 90 2.57 12.98 -6.49
N TYR A 91 1.71 12.02 -6.82
CA TYR A 91 1.13 11.87 -8.15
C TYR A 91 -0.40 11.94 -8.14
N ALA A 92 -1.05 11.17 -7.28
CA ALA A 92 -2.52 11.15 -7.21
C ALA A 92 -3.04 10.70 -5.83
N LYS A 93 -4.28 11.09 -5.54
CA LYS A 93 -5.07 10.70 -4.37
C LYS A 93 -6.46 10.33 -4.85
N HIS A 94 -6.95 9.16 -4.45
CA HIS A 94 -8.26 8.63 -4.86
C HIS A 94 -9.07 8.31 -3.62
N LEU A 95 -10.32 8.78 -3.55
CA LEU A 95 -11.22 8.40 -2.46
C LEU A 95 -11.54 6.90 -2.57
N LEU A 96 -11.43 6.18 -1.46
CA LEU A 96 -11.83 4.78 -1.37
C LEU A 96 -13.12 4.59 -0.56
N GLY A 97 -13.46 5.55 0.31
CA GLY A 97 -14.60 5.48 1.22
C GLY A 97 -14.19 5.91 2.63
N ARG A 98 -14.83 5.31 3.63
CA ARG A 98 -14.70 5.62 5.06
C ARG A 98 -14.59 4.37 5.92
N VAL A 99 -14.00 4.51 7.11
CA VAL A 99 -13.93 3.48 8.16
C VAL A 99 -14.43 4.07 9.47
N ARG A 100 -15.11 3.29 10.31
CA ARG A 100 -15.53 3.77 11.64
C ARG A 100 -14.31 4.08 12.52
N ALA A 101 -14.34 5.24 13.17
CA ALA A 101 -13.25 5.69 14.05
C ALA A 101 -13.09 4.81 15.29
N ASP A 102 -14.17 4.22 15.81
CA ASP A 102 -14.17 3.37 17.01
C ASP A 102 -13.61 1.95 16.77
N ALA A 103 -13.60 1.49 15.51
CA ALA A 103 -13.01 0.21 15.11
C ALA A 103 -11.57 0.35 14.57
N TYR A 104 -11.14 1.57 14.28
CA TYR A 104 -9.81 1.90 13.75
C TYR A 104 -8.81 2.14 14.91
N PRO A 105 -7.55 1.65 14.83
CA PRO A 105 -6.90 1.00 13.69
C PRO A 105 -7.16 -0.50 13.57
N GLY A 106 -7.75 -1.17 14.57
CA GLY A 106 -7.76 -2.62 14.69
C GLY A 106 -8.31 -3.36 13.46
N ASN A 107 -9.38 -2.86 12.86
CA ASN A 107 -9.95 -3.43 11.64
C ASN A 107 -9.02 -3.33 10.41
N VAL A 108 -8.54 -2.12 10.09
CA VAL A 108 -7.69 -1.87 8.91
C VAL A 108 -6.29 -2.48 9.09
N ASP A 109 -5.67 -2.27 10.25
CA ASP A 109 -4.35 -2.82 10.57
C ASP A 109 -4.37 -4.36 10.59
N GLY A 110 -5.44 -4.97 11.13
CA GLY A 110 -5.66 -6.41 11.09
C GLY A 110 -5.74 -6.97 9.66
N VAL A 111 -6.49 -6.32 8.77
CA VAL A 111 -6.54 -6.68 7.34
C VAL A 111 -5.17 -6.53 6.68
N CYS A 112 -4.50 -5.40 6.87
CA CYS A 112 -3.17 -5.15 6.29
C CYS A 112 -2.14 -6.20 6.76
N ARG A 113 -2.09 -6.52 8.05
CA ARG A 113 -1.18 -7.56 8.59
C ARG A 113 -1.52 -8.97 8.12
N SER A 114 -2.79 -9.26 7.83
CA SER A 114 -3.21 -10.58 7.31
C SER A 114 -2.72 -10.86 5.87
N ILE A 115 -2.32 -9.84 5.12
CA ILE A 115 -1.87 -9.96 3.73
C ILE A 115 -0.35 -9.89 3.67
N LYS A 116 0.29 -11.03 3.37
CA LYS A 116 1.75 -11.15 3.21
C LYS A 116 2.32 -10.02 2.33
N PRO A 117 3.25 -9.19 2.84
CA PRO A 117 3.93 -8.19 2.04
C PRO A 117 4.70 -8.80 0.86
N PRO A 118 4.97 -8.02 -0.20
CA PRO A 118 5.75 -8.49 -1.35
C PRO A 118 7.10 -9.11 -0.97
N GLY A 119 7.26 -10.40 -1.26
CA GLY A 119 8.49 -11.14 -1.04
C GLY A 119 9.61 -10.78 -2.03
N CYS A 120 10.76 -11.43 -1.85
CA CYS A 120 11.87 -11.33 -2.79
C CYS A 120 11.51 -12.03 -4.11
N GLN A 121 11.63 -11.30 -5.22
CA GLN A 121 11.26 -11.71 -6.57
C GLN A 121 12.34 -11.42 -7.61
N LYS A 122 13.44 -10.75 -7.22
CA LYS A 122 14.63 -10.52 -8.06
C LYS A 122 15.90 -10.90 -7.31
N LYS A 123 16.95 -11.29 -8.03
CA LYS A 123 18.33 -11.41 -7.50
C LYS A 123 19.34 -10.94 -8.54
N PHE A 124 20.52 -10.51 -8.08
CA PHE A 124 21.62 -10.19 -8.99
C PHE A 124 22.20 -11.50 -9.54
N ASN A 125 22.14 -11.67 -10.86
CA ASN A 125 22.71 -12.82 -11.56
C ASN A 125 24.15 -12.47 -11.97
N MET A 126 25.13 -13.12 -11.34
CA MET A 126 26.56 -12.88 -11.63
C MET A 126 27.00 -13.38 -13.01
N VAL A 127 26.22 -14.24 -13.67
CA VAL A 127 26.53 -14.74 -15.02
C VAL A 127 26.14 -13.72 -16.09
N THR A 128 25.00 -13.03 -15.90
CA THR A 128 24.48 -12.02 -16.84
C THR A 128 24.74 -10.58 -16.40
N MET A 129 25.32 -10.39 -15.21
CA MET A 129 25.68 -9.09 -14.60
C MET A 129 24.51 -8.10 -14.47
N ARG A 130 23.30 -8.60 -14.25
CA ARG A 130 22.08 -7.80 -14.02
C ARG A 130 21.20 -8.41 -12.93
N TYR A 131 20.28 -7.61 -12.39
CA TYR A 131 19.17 -8.17 -11.61
C TYR A 131 18.23 -8.91 -12.55
N GLU A 132 17.78 -10.10 -12.14
CA GLU A 132 16.79 -10.88 -12.88
C GLU A 132 15.72 -11.41 -11.93
N GLY A 133 14.51 -11.62 -12.48
CA GLY A 133 13.43 -12.29 -11.76
C GLY A 133 13.83 -13.69 -11.28
N VAL A 134 13.33 -14.07 -10.10
CA VAL A 134 13.50 -15.41 -9.52
C VAL A 134 12.15 -16.09 -9.28
N VAL A 135 12.12 -17.41 -9.42
CA VAL A 135 11.10 -18.27 -8.82
C VAL A 135 11.48 -18.45 -7.36
N SER A 136 10.56 -18.14 -6.45
CA SER A 136 10.69 -18.38 -5.02
C SER A 136 9.60 -19.33 -4.54
N ASP A 137 10.01 -20.38 -3.82
CA ASP A 137 9.11 -21.38 -3.21
C ASP A 137 8.52 -20.80 -1.90
N ASP A 138 7.94 -19.58 -1.94
CA ASP A 138 7.75 -18.70 -0.78
C ASP A 138 6.48 -19.02 0.06
N ASP A 139 6.39 -20.25 0.59
CA ASP A 139 5.32 -20.73 1.49
C ASP A 139 5.68 -20.66 3.00
N GLY A 140 6.74 -19.91 3.36
CA GLY A 140 7.05 -19.56 4.76
C GLY A 140 8.15 -20.40 5.42
N GLU A 141 8.58 -19.93 6.59
CA GLU A 141 9.56 -20.48 7.55
C GLU A 141 10.65 -21.45 7.04
N GLY A 142 11.92 -20.99 7.08
CA GLY A 142 13.08 -21.87 6.97
C GLY A 142 13.90 -21.76 5.68
N GLY A 143 14.50 -20.60 5.43
CA GLY A 143 15.50 -20.42 4.36
C GLY A 143 14.90 -20.38 2.95
N ARG A 144 14.77 -19.18 2.37
CA ARG A 144 14.19 -19.01 1.03
C ARG A 144 14.99 -19.77 -0.03
N LYS A 145 14.41 -20.87 -0.52
CA LYS A 145 14.82 -21.51 -1.76
C LYS A 145 14.31 -20.68 -2.93
N TRP A 146 15.23 -20.26 -3.80
CA TRP A 146 14.94 -19.49 -5.01
C TRP A 146 15.87 -19.95 -6.13
N ARG A 147 15.42 -19.78 -7.38
CA ARG A 147 16.22 -19.95 -8.58
C ARG A 147 15.87 -18.88 -9.61
N PHE A 148 16.76 -18.61 -10.55
CA PHE A 148 16.39 -17.80 -11.71
C PHE A 148 15.37 -18.55 -12.60
N TYR A 149 14.56 -17.79 -13.35
CA TYR A 149 13.71 -18.35 -14.40
C TYR A 149 14.57 -18.92 -15.54
N GLU A 150 14.22 -20.10 -16.03
CA GLU A 150 14.92 -20.75 -17.14
C GLU A 150 14.58 -20.10 -18.50
N PRO A 151 15.41 -20.30 -19.55
CA PRO A 151 15.09 -19.84 -20.90
C PRO A 151 13.78 -20.48 -21.40
N GLY A 152 12.80 -19.64 -21.77
CA GLY A 152 11.48 -20.08 -22.23
C GLY A 152 10.46 -20.33 -21.11
N GLU A 153 10.83 -20.24 -19.83
CA GLU A 153 9.89 -20.33 -18.71
C GLU A 153 9.00 -19.08 -18.63
N GLU A 154 7.70 -19.26 -18.34
CA GLU A 154 6.77 -18.15 -18.16
C GLU A 154 7.12 -17.35 -16.90
N ARG A 155 7.40 -16.06 -17.08
CA ARG A 155 7.78 -15.15 -15.99
C ARG A 155 6.54 -14.52 -15.37
N LYS A 156 6.30 -14.80 -14.08
CA LYS A 156 5.26 -14.11 -13.31
C LYS A 156 5.60 -12.63 -13.21
N GLY A 157 4.61 -11.76 -13.46
CA GLY A 157 4.78 -10.32 -13.28
C GLY A 157 5.02 -9.95 -11.81
N TYR A 158 5.92 -8.99 -11.57
CA TYR A 158 6.28 -8.60 -10.20
C TYR A 158 5.07 -8.08 -9.41
N PHE A 159 4.89 -8.57 -8.19
CA PHE A 159 3.96 -8.09 -7.19
C PHE A 159 4.69 -7.06 -6.30
N LYS A 160 4.25 -5.80 -6.29
CA LYS A 160 4.84 -4.70 -5.50
C LYS A 160 3.76 -4.04 -4.62
N CYS A 161 4.07 -2.91 -3.97
CA CYS A 161 3.11 -2.16 -3.13
C CYS A 161 1.78 -1.86 -3.82
N THR A 162 1.79 -1.50 -5.10
CA THR A 162 0.57 -1.29 -5.91
C THR A 162 -0.33 -2.52 -5.94
N GLU A 163 0.22 -3.71 -6.22
CA GLU A 163 -0.59 -4.92 -6.23
C GLU A 163 -1.07 -5.34 -4.84
N TRP A 164 -0.24 -5.13 -3.81
CA TRP A 164 -0.63 -5.37 -2.42
C TRP A 164 -1.83 -4.49 -2.02
N VAL A 165 -1.83 -3.20 -2.35
CA VAL A 165 -2.97 -2.31 -2.09
C VAL A 165 -4.17 -2.65 -2.98
N GLU A 166 -4.01 -2.61 -4.30
CA GLU A 166 -5.13 -2.60 -5.25
C GLU A 166 -5.77 -3.97 -5.47
N ARG A 167 -5.01 -5.06 -5.38
CA ARG A 167 -5.52 -6.42 -5.64
C ARG A 167 -5.89 -7.17 -4.36
N ASN A 168 -5.26 -6.85 -3.24
CA ASN A 168 -5.45 -7.60 -1.99
C ASN A 168 -6.12 -6.75 -0.88
N VAL A 169 -5.51 -5.63 -0.46
CA VAL A 169 -5.98 -4.87 0.71
C VAL A 169 -7.32 -4.20 0.45
N VAL A 170 -7.45 -3.36 -0.58
CA VAL A 170 -8.71 -2.63 -0.86
C VAL A 170 -9.87 -3.62 -1.10
N PRO A 171 -9.74 -4.65 -1.95
CA PRO A 171 -10.81 -5.65 -2.10
C PRO A 171 -11.13 -6.44 -0.84
N LYS A 172 -10.18 -6.61 0.10
CA LYS A 172 -10.46 -7.25 1.40
C LYS A 172 -11.20 -6.31 2.35
N LEU A 173 -10.80 -5.04 2.45
CA LEU A 173 -11.51 -4.04 3.27
C LEU A 173 -12.97 -3.85 2.81
N GLN A 174 -13.22 -3.89 1.49
CA GLN A 174 -14.57 -3.85 0.91
C GLN A 174 -15.36 -5.12 1.23
N ARG A 175 -14.78 -6.30 0.96
CA ARG A 175 -15.45 -7.61 1.19
C ARG A 175 -15.81 -7.84 2.65
N ASP A 176 -14.94 -7.40 3.57
CA ASP A 176 -15.12 -7.55 5.00
C ASP A 176 -16.07 -6.47 5.59
N GLY A 177 -16.60 -5.55 4.78
CA GLY A 177 -17.51 -4.47 5.22
C GLY A 177 -16.84 -3.41 6.11
N ILE A 178 -15.51 -3.34 6.09
CA ILE A 178 -14.71 -2.39 6.90
C ILE A 178 -14.71 -1.02 6.24
N LEU A 179 -14.54 -1.00 4.91
CA LEU A 179 -14.63 0.19 4.08
C LEU A 179 -16.07 0.35 3.58
N VAL A 180 -16.68 1.49 3.90
CA VAL A 180 -18.04 1.88 3.49
C VAL A 180 -17.99 3.17 2.67
N ASP A 181 -18.99 3.43 1.84
CA ASP A 181 -19.12 4.68 1.07
C ASP A 181 -19.54 5.87 1.95
#